data_AF-D4Q9C1-F1
#
_entry.id   AF-D4Q9C1-F1
#
_cell.length_a   1.000
_cell.length_b   1.000
_cell.length_c   1.000
_cell.angle_alpha   90.00
_cell.angle_beta   90.00
_cell.angle_gamma   90.00
#
_symmetry.space_group_name_H-M   'P 1'
#
loop_
_entity.id
_entity.type
_entity.pdbx_description
1 polymer ?
#
loop_
_entity_poly.entity_id
_entity_poly.type
_entity_poly.pdbx_seq_one_letter_code
_entity_poly.pdbx_strand_id
1 'polypeptide(L)'
;VECTIPKDDGSLASFVGFRVQHDNARGPMKGGIRYHPEVDPDEVNALAQLMTWKTAVANIPYGGAKGGIGCNPGELSISELERLTRVFTQKIHDLIGIHTDVPAPDMGTGPQ
;
A
#
# COMPACT_ATOMS: atom_id res chain seq x y z
N VAL A 1 -0.10 -5.18 -8.88
CA VAL A 1 -1.40 -5.86 -8.94
C VAL A 1 -2.42 -4.94 -9.59
N GLU A 2 -3.25 -5.47 -10.48
CA GLU A 2 -4.36 -4.70 -11.06
C GLU A 2 -5.62 -4.87 -10.19
N CYS A 3 -6.28 -3.76 -9.88
CA CYS A 3 -7.47 -3.68 -9.04
C CYS A 3 -8.62 -3.06 -9.83
N THR A 4 -9.53 -3.91 -10.30
CA THR A 4 -10.73 -3.47 -11.02
C THR A 4 -11.91 -3.41 -10.06
N ILE A 5 -12.60 -2.26 -10.02
CA ILE A 5 -13.80 -2.05 -9.20
C ILE A 5 -14.96 -1.47 -10.02
N PRO A 6 -16.21 -1.79 -9.66
CA PRO A 6 -17.36 -1.04 -10.14
C PRO A 6 -17.45 0.31 -9.44
N LYS A 7 -17.57 1.37 -10.24
CA LYS A 7 -17.91 2.72 -9.79
C LYS A 7 -19.38 2.82 -9.39
N ASP A 8 -19.74 3.91 -8.71
CA ASP A 8 -21.13 4.18 -8.31
C ASP A 8 -22.07 4.40 -9.50
N ASP A 9 -21.54 4.86 -10.64
CA ASP A 9 -22.29 5.03 -11.90
C ASP A 9 -22.48 3.72 -12.70
N GLY A 10 -21.97 2.59 -12.18
CA GLY A 10 -22.02 1.29 -12.83
C GLY A 10 -20.91 1.02 -13.85
N SER A 11 -20.04 1.99 -14.14
CA SER A 11 -18.85 1.77 -14.96
C SER A 11 -17.79 0.97 -14.19
N LEU A 12 -16.85 0.37 -14.92
CA LEU A 12 -15.69 -0.30 -14.32
C LEU A 12 -14.45 0.60 -14.42
N ALA A 13 -13.70 0.69 -13.34
CA ALA A 13 -12.41 1.38 -13.29
C ALA A 13 -11.31 0.40 -12.85
N SER A 14 -10.17 0.42 -13.54
CA SER A 14 -8.97 -0.35 -13.19
C SER A 14 -7.90 0.57 -12.62
N PHE A 15 -7.29 0.16 -11.52
CA PHE A 15 -6.19 0.84 -10.85
C PHE A 15 -4.99 -0.08 -10.71
N VAL A 16 -3.78 0.47 -10.76
CA VAL A 16 -2.56 -0.28 -10.51
C VAL A 16 -2.10 -0.05 -9.09
N GLY A 17 -1.94 -1.13 -8.34
CA GLY A 17 -1.41 -1.14 -6.98
C GLY A 17 -0.07 -1.85 -6.88
N PHE A 18 0.76 -1.42 -5.93
CA PHE A 18 2.09 -1.96 -5.66
C PHE A 18 2.23 -2.30 -4.18
N ARG A 19 2.92 -3.41 -3.89
CA ARG A 19 3.44 -3.73 -2.55
C ARG A 19 4.86 -4.23 -2.72
N VAL A 20 5.83 -3.51 -2.17
CA VAL A 20 7.25 -3.83 -2.23
C VAL A 20 7.74 -4.15 -0.82
N GLN A 21 8.42 -5.29 -0.70
CA GLN A 21 9.04 -5.77 0.53
C GLN A 21 10.56 -5.79 0.29
N HIS A 22 11.29 -4.86 0.92
CA HIS A 22 12.71 -4.63 0.62
C HIS A 22 13.62 -5.56 1.42
N ASP A 23 13.50 -5.59 2.75
CA ASP A 23 14.35 -6.41 3.63
C ASP A 23 13.65 -6.72 4.95
N ASN A 24 13.70 -7.98 5.39
CA ASN A 24 13.10 -8.51 6.64
C ASN A 24 14.14 -9.08 7.61
N ALA A 25 15.42 -8.74 7.47
CA ALA A 25 16.50 -9.35 8.27
C ALA A 25 16.32 -9.10 9.79
N ARG A 26 15.61 -8.03 10.17
CA ARG A 26 15.38 -7.63 11.57
C ARG A 26 13.99 -7.97 12.12
N GLY A 27 13.08 -8.49 11.29
CA GLY A 27 11.70 -8.77 11.70
C GLY A 27 10.69 -8.59 10.56
N PRO A 28 9.38 -8.61 10.88
CA PRO A 28 8.31 -8.44 9.89
C PRO A 28 8.44 -7.16 9.08
N MET A 29 7.98 -7.18 7.85
CA MET A 29 7.99 -6.00 6.99
C MET A 29 7.05 -4.91 7.55
N LYS A 30 7.45 -3.65 7.41
CA LYS A 30 6.64 -2.51 7.86
C LYS A 30 6.66 -1.38 6.85
N GLY A 31 5.48 -0.89 6.50
CA GLY A 31 5.32 0.44 5.92
C GLY A 31 3.98 0.69 5.24
N GLY A 32 3.73 1.98 5.00
CA GLY A 32 2.39 2.48 4.66
C GLY A 32 1.92 2.18 3.24
N ILE A 33 0.64 2.47 2.99
CA ILE A 33 -0.02 2.40 1.68
C ILE A 33 -0.39 3.83 1.24
N ARG A 34 0.11 4.26 0.08
CA ARG A 34 -0.13 5.60 -0.49
C ARG A 34 -1.21 5.58 -1.57
N TYR A 35 -2.16 6.51 -1.53
CA TYR A 35 -3.08 6.80 -2.65
C TYR A 35 -2.65 8.12 -3.29
N HIS A 36 -2.12 8.04 -4.50
CA HIS A 36 -1.72 9.21 -5.28
C HIS A 36 -1.74 8.87 -6.79
N PRO A 37 -2.15 9.78 -7.69
CA PRO A 37 -2.23 9.49 -9.13
C PRO A 37 -0.87 9.18 -9.76
N GLU A 38 0.22 9.70 -9.18
CA GLU A 38 1.60 9.53 -9.68
C GLU A 38 2.36 8.37 -9.01
N VAL A 39 1.69 7.48 -8.26
CA VAL A 39 2.38 6.31 -7.69
C VAL A 39 2.98 5.45 -8.79
N ASP A 40 4.28 5.24 -8.71
CA ASP A 40 5.06 4.39 -9.63
C ASP A 40 5.88 3.33 -8.85
N PRO A 41 6.32 2.24 -9.49
CA PRO A 41 7.03 1.16 -8.81
C PRO A 41 8.41 1.57 -8.25
N ASP A 42 9.11 2.51 -8.88
CA ASP A 42 10.44 2.96 -8.46
C ASP A 42 10.32 3.82 -7.20
N GLU A 43 9.32 4.70 -7.13
CA GLU A 43 8.99 5.46 -5.92
C GLU A 43 8.68 4.53 -4.74
N VAL A 44 7.79 3.55 -4.95
CA VAL A 44 7.39 2.61 -3.89
C VAL A 44 8.59 1.80 -3.41
N ASN A 45 9.48 1.39 -4.32
CA ASN A 45 10.71 0.68 -3.97
C ASN A 45 11.69 1.55 -3.17
N ALA A 46 11.90 2.80 -3.58
CA ALA A 46 12.74 3.74 -2.84
C ALA A 46 12.21 4.00 -1.42
N LEU A 47 10.90 4.17 -1.27
CA LEU A 47 10.25 4.34 0.03
C LEU A 47 10.33 3.08 0.91
N ALA A 48 10.29 1.88 0.31
CA ALA A 48 10.47 0.62 1.05
C ALA A 48 11.89 0.50 1.62
N GLN A 49 12.91 0.89 0.84
CA GLN A 49 14.31 0.97 1.30
C GLN A 49 14.46 1.95 2.47
N LEU A 50 13.85 3.13 2.37
CA LEU A 50 13.86 4.10 3.47
C LEU A 50 13.19 3.56 4.73
N MET A 51 12.15 2.72 4.61
CA MET A 51 11.54 2.06 5.76
C MET A 51 12.48 1.05 6.44
N THR A 52 13.29 0.31 5.68
CA THR A 52 14.33 -0.58 6.24
C THR A 52 15.34 0.22 7.06
N TRP A 53 15.89 1.29 6.50
CA TRP A 53 16.88 2.10 7.20
C TRP A 53 16.29 2.84 8.40
N LYS A 54 15.09 3.40 8.26
CA LYS A 54 14.40 4.11 9.34
C LYS A 54 14.17 3.21 10.56
N THR A 55 13.67 1.99 10.35
CA THR A 55 13.41 1.04 11.45
C THR A 55 14.71 0.53 12.06
N ALA A 56 15.74 0.27 11.25
CA ALA A 56 17.06 -0.12 11.74
C ALA A 56 17.73 0.97 12.61
N VAL A 57 17.74 2.23 12.14
CA VAL A 57 18.32 3.37 12.88
C VAL A 57 17.56 3.63 14.18
N ALA A 58 16.22 3.52 14.17
CA ALA A 58 15.39 3.67 15.36
C ALA A 58 15.41 2.44 16.30
N ASN A 59 16.16 1.39 15.95
CA ASN A 59 16.22 0.12 16.67
C ASN A 59 14.85 -0.54 16.91
N ILE A 60 13.97 -0.48 15.91
CA ILE A 60 12.66 -1.12 15.92
C ILE A 60 12.80 -2.49 15.23
N PRO A 61 12.22 -3.59 15.76
CA PRO A 61 12.36 -4.94 15.20
C PRO A 61 11.44 -5.18 14.00
N TYR A 62 11.58 -4.32 12.98
CA TYR A 62 10.88 -4.44 11.71
C TYR A 62 11.86 -4.33 10.55
N GLY A 63 11.46 -4.92 9.43
CA GLY A 63 12.02 -4.69 8.11
C GLY A 63 11.44 -3.44 7.44
N GLY A 64 11.57 -3.37 6.11
CA GLY A 64 11.05 -2.27 5.31
C GLY A 64 10.16 -2.73 4.17
N ALA A 65 8.96 -2.16 4.10
CA ALA A 65 8.06 -2.32 2.96
C ALA A 65 7.35 -1.00 2.65
N LYS A 66 6.73 -0.93 1.48
CA LYS A 66 5.83 0.15 1.11
C LYS A 66 4.80 -0.35 0.11
N GLY A 67 3.63 0.26 0.11
CA GLY A 67 2.66 0.07 -0.97
C GLY A 67 2.11 1.39 -1.47
N GLY A 68 1.45 1.32 -2.60
CA GLY A 68 0.68 2.44 -3.13
C GLY A 68 -0.29 2.00 -4.22
N ILE A 69 -1.28 2.83 -4.48
CA ILE A 69 -2.25 2.67 -5.56
C ILE A 69 -2.27 3.97 -6.37
N GLY A 70 -2.12 3.83 -7.69
CA GLY A 70 -2.23 4.92 -8.65
C GLY A 70 -3.67 5.39 -8.79
N CYS A 71 -4.17 6.17 -7.83
CA CYS A 71 -5.52 6.74 -7.84
C CYS A 71 -5.55 8.14 -7.23
N ASN A 72 -6.48 8.98 -7.67
CA ASN A 72 -6.79 10.24 -7.01
C ASN A 72 -7.94 10.03 -6.02
N PRO A 73 -7.70 10.04 -4.69
CA PRO A 73 -8.76 9.81 -3.71
C PRO A 73 -9.83 10.90 -3.70
N GLY A 74 -9.55 12.09 -4.24
CA GLY A 74 -10.54 13.17 -4.38
C GLY A 74 -11.56 12.95 -5.50
N GLU A 75 -11.31 12.02 -6.42
CA GLU A 75 -12.20 11.70 -7.55
C GLU A 75 -13.07 10.47 -7.29
N LEU A 76 -12.86 9.80 -6.16
CA LEU A 76 -13.56 8.59 -5.77
C LEU A 76 -14.48 8.88 -4.59
N SER A 77 -15.69 8.32 -4.63
CA SER A 77 -16.56 8.34 -3.47
C SER A 77 -15.99 7.49 -2.33
N ILE A 78 -16.53 7.66 -1.12
CA ILE A 78 -16.10 6.86 0.04
C ILE A 78 -16.34 5.36 -0.20
N SER A 79 -17.46 4.99 -0.84
CA SER A 79 -17.78 3.60 -1.18
C SER A 79 -16.86 3.03 -2.27
N GLU A 80 -16.47 3.85 -3.25
CA GLU A 80 -15.48 3.47 -4.27
C GLU A 80 -14.09 3.27 -3.65
N LEU A 81 -13.65 4.15 -2.76
CA LEU A 81 -12.39 4.01 -2.03
C LEU A 81 -12.36 2.76 -1.14
N GLU A 82 -13.47 2.46 -0.45
CA GLU A 82 -13.60 1.25 0.35
C GLU A 82 -13.44 0.00 -0.53
N ARG A 83 -14.17 -0.05 -1.67
CA ARG A 83 -14.08 -1.17 -2.62
C ARG A 83 -12.67 -1.32 -3.17
N LEU A 84 -12.01 -0.23 -3.55
CA LEU A 84 -10.63 -0.23 -4.01
C LEU A 84 -9.69 -0.83 -2.95
N THR A 85 -9.81 -0.34 -1.72
CA THR A 85 -9.00 -0.79 -0.58
C THR A 85 -9.18 -2.28 -0.31
N ARG A 86 -10.43 -2.77 -0.35
CA ARG A 86 -10.75 -4.20 -0.15
C ARG A 86 -10.17 -5.08 -1.26
N VAL A 87 -10.35 -4.70 -2.52
CA VAL A 87 -9.82 -5.44 -3.67
C VAL A 87 -8.29 -5.47 -3.63
N PHE A 88 -7.65 -4.34 -3.37
CA PHE A 88 -6.19 -4.28 -3.24
C PHE A 88 -5.68 -5.17 -2.10
N THR A 89 -6.29 -5.07 -0.91
CA THR A 89 -5.94 -5.90 0.25
C THR A 89 -6.08 -7.40 -0.06
N GLN A 90 -7.16 -7.79 -0.76
CA GLN A 90 -7.33 -9.18 -1.19
C GLN A 90 -6.25 -9.63 -2.17
N LYS A 91 -5.83 -8.77 -3.10
CA LYS A 91 -4.77 -9.06 -4.08
C LYS A 91 -3.38 -9.22 -3.45
N ILE A 92 -3.13 -8.58 -2.32
CA ILE A 92 -1.84 -8.66 -1.60
C ILE A 92 -1.91 -9.53 -0.35
N HIS A 93 -3.01 -10.26 -0.14
CA HIS A 93 -3.28 -11.01 1.10
C HIS A 93 -2.14 -11.95 1.48
N ASP A 94 -1.57 -12.68 0.51
CA ASP A 94 -0.51 -13.67 0.78
C ASP A 94 0.83 -13.03 1.17
N LEU A 95 0.98 -11.71 0.96
CA LEU A 95 2.16 -10.95 1.34
C LEU A 95 2.03 -10.33 2.73
N ILE A 96 0.80 -10.10 3.23
CA ILE A 96 0.54 -9.36 4.46
C ILE A 96 0.11 -10.26 5.62
N GLY A 97 0.44 -9.83 6.83
CA GLY A 97 0.11 -10.58 8.04
C GLY A 97 0.85 -10.05 9.26
N ILE A 98 0.32 -10.32 10.45
CA ILE A 98 0.84 -9.79 11.73
C ILE A 98 2.31 -10.16 11.99
N HIS A 99 2.80 -11.25 11.40
CA HIS A 99 4.17 -11.73 11.54
C HIS A 99 4.98 -11.65 10.22
N THR A 100 4.39 -11.10 9.16
CA THR A 100 4.98 -11.11 7.82
C THR A 100 5.18 -9.70 7.30
N ASP A 101 4.09 -8.94 7.19
CA ASP A 101 4.10 -7.57 6.70
C ASP A 101 2.88 -6.81 7.23
N VAL A 102 3.13 -5.68 7.90
CA VAL A 102 2.12 -4.88 8.57
C VAL A 102 2.01 -3.52 7.86
N PRO A 103 0.96 -3.31 7.03
CA PRO A 103 0.68 -2.02 6.42
C PRO A 103 0.43 -0.89 7.43
N ALA A 104 0.36 0.34 6.95
CA ALA A 104 0.03 1.54 7.75
C ALA A 104 -0.56 2.64 6.85
N PRO A 105 -1.06 3.73 7.44
CA PRO A 105 -1.37 4.94 6.68
C PRO A 105 -0.13 5.57 6.03
N ASP A 106 -0.36 6.25 4.91
CA ASP A 106 0.55 7.18 4.23
C ASP A 106 -0.30 8.28 3.56
N MET A 107 0.24 8.97 2.55
CA MET A 107 -0.52 10.00 1.82
C MET A 107 -1.79 9.42 1.19
N GLY A 108 -2.92 10.08 1.39
CA GLY A 108 -4.21 9.66 0.83
C GLY A 108 -4.87 8.48 1.56
N THR A 109 -4.31 7.99 2.66
CA THR A 109 -4.91 6.93 3.50
C THR A 109 -4.91 7.32 4.99
N GLY A 110 -5.76 6.67 5.78
CA GLY A 110 -5.99 7.05 7.18
C GLY A 110 -6.62 5.92 8.00
N PRO A 111 -7.16 6.23 9.20
CA PRO A 111 -7.81 5.24 10.06
C PRO A 111 -9.15 4.68 9.55
N GLN A 112 -9.77 5.35 8.57
CA GLN A 112 -11.03 4.96 7.92
C GLN A 112 -10.81 3.80 6.96
#